data_AF-A0A9X9LEQ7-F1
#
_entry.id   AF-A0A9X9LEQ7-F1
#
_cell.length_a   1.000
_cell.length_b   1.000
_cell.length_c   1.000
_cell.angle_alpha   90.00
_cell.angle_beta   90.00
_cell.angle_gamma   90.00
#
_symmetry.space_group_name_H-M   'P 1'
#
loop_
_entity.id
_entity.type
_entity.pdbx_description
1 polymer ?
#
loop_
_entity_poly.entity_id
_entity_poly.type
_entity_poly.pdbx_seq_one_letter_code
_entity_poly.pdbx_strand_id
1 'polypeptide(L)'
;EDLKRQNAVLQAAQDDLGQLRTQLWEAQAEVENIKAVATVSENTKQEAIDEVKRQWREEVASLQAVMKETVRDYEHQFHVRLEQERGQWAQYRESAEREIAELRRRLSEGQEEENLENEMKKAQEDAEKLRSVVMPMEKEIAALKDKLTEAEDKVKELEASKVKELNHYLEAEKSCRTDLEMYVAVLNTQKSVLQEDAEKLRKELHEVCHLLEQERQQHNQLKHTWQKANDQFLESQRLLMRDMQRMEAVLTAEQLRQVEELKKRDQEEDEQQRFHKRKDPGRTDVEEEGRAPAACAFPHEEPLAQLSNEEEHLDSAHGSAHSLDADLLLPSADPFGKSDADVFKDGLRRAQSTDSLGTSGSLQCRALGYNCKAKSAGNLDESDFGPLVGADSAPENFDTASLGSLQMPSGFMLTKDQERAIKAMTPEQEETASLLSSVTQGVESAYVSPSGYRLVSETEWNLLQKEVHNAGNKLGRRCDMCSNYEKQLQGIQVQEAETRDQVSFSRD
;
A
#
# COMPACT_ATOMS: atom_id res chain seq x y z
N GLU A 1 13.86 11.46 -70.25
CA GLU A 1 13.04 11.66 -69.02
C GLU A 1 13.51 10.78 -67.88
N ASP A 2 13.97 9.56 -68.16
CA ASP A 2 14.38 8.60 -67.12
C ASP A 2 15.54 9.07 -66.24
N LEU A 3 16.52 9.81 -66.79
CA LEU A 3 17.58 10.44 -65.97
C LEU A 3 17.04 11.46 -64.96
N LYS A 4 15.92 12.15 -65.27
CA LYS A 4 15.28 13.08 -64.33
C LYS A 4 14.55 12.31 -63.23
N ARG A 5 13.87 11.22 -63.58
CA ARG A 5 13.24 10.31 -62.62
C ARG A 5 14.28 9.69 -61.67
N GLN A 6 15.39 9.19 -62.22
CA GLN A 6 16.50 8.64 -61.44
C GLN A 6 17.13 9.69 -60.51
N ASN A 7 17.33 10.93 -60.97
CA ASN A 7 17.81 12.02 -60.11
C ASN A 7 16.81 12.40 -59.01
N ALA A 8 15.50 12.40 -59.29
CA ALA A 8 14.48 12.66 -58.27
C ALA A 8 14.45 11.55 -57.20
N VAL A 9 14.59 10.29 -57.61
CA VAL A 9 14.70 9.15 -56.68
C VAL A 9 15.98 9.21 -55.86
N LEU A 10 17.12 9.58 -56.47
CA LEU A 10 18.37 9.77 -55.75
C LEU A 10 18.29 10.93 -54.76
N GLN A 11 17.64 12.03 -55.13
CA GLN A 11 17.44 13.18 -54.24
C GLN A 11 16.54 12.81 -53.06
N ALA A 12 15.42 12.10 -53.31
CA ALA A 12 14.54 11.62 -52.25
C ALA A 12 15.27 10.68 -51.28
N ALA A 13 16.05 9.72 -51.81
CA ALA A 13 16.87 8.83 -50.98
C ALA A 13 17.95 9.59 -50.19
N GLN A 14 18.50 10.68 -50.74
CA GLN A 14 19.48 11.51 -50.06
C GLN A 14 18.85 12.37 -48.95
N ASP A 15 17.65 12.88 -49.18
CA ASP A 15 16.85 13.60 -48.18
C ASP A 15 16.44 12.65 -47.05
N ASP A 16 16.00 11.44 -47.37
CA ASP A 16 15.68 10.38 -46.39
C ASP A 16 16.90 9.98 -45.56
N LEU A 17 18.07 9.82 -46.18
CA LEU A 17 19.33 9.58 -45.46
C LEU A 17 19.69 10.75 -44.53
N GLY A 18 19.43 12.00 -44.96
CA GLY A 18 19.59 13.18 -44.12
C GLY A 18 18.66 13.19 -42.91
N GLN A 19 17.39 12.83 -43.11
CA GLN A 19 16.40 12.70 -42.04
C GLN A 19 16.78 11.58 -41.05
N LEU A 20 17.12 10.38 -41.55
CA LEU A 20 17.56 9.25 -40.72
C LEU A 20 18.83 9.57 -39.93
N ARG A 21 19.77 10.31 -40.51
CA ARG A 21 20.98 10.76 -39.80
C ARG A 21 20.66 11.75 -38.68
N THR A 22 19.68 12.62 -38.90
CA THR A 22 19.21 13.57 -37.88
C THR A 22 18.51 12.84 -36.74
N GLN A 23 17.59 11.93 -37.05
CA GLN A 23 16.92 11.07 -36.05
C GLN A 23 17.91 10.22 -35.25
N LEU A 24 18.94 9.67 -35.90
CA LEU A 24 19.99 8.92 -35.19
C LEU A 24 20.76 9.82 -34.21
N TRP A 25 21.07 11.06 -34.61
CA TRP A 25 21.75 12.01 -33.76
C TRP A 25 20.88 12.44 -32.56
N GLU A 26 19.59 12.70 -32.79
CA GLU A 26 18.61 13.02 -31.75
C GLU A 26 18.45 11.86 -30.77
N ALA A 27 18.27 10.63 -31.26
CA ALA A 27 18.19 9.44 -30.43
C ALA A 27 19.47 9.20 -29.61
N GLN A 28 20.66 9.49 -30.18
CA GLN A 28 21.92 9.45 -29.44
C GLN A 28 21.97 10.49 -28.32
N ALA A 29 21.53 11.73 -28.58
CA ALA A 29 21.47 12.77 -27.56
C ALA A 29 20.47 12.43 -26.45
N GLU A 30 19.32 11.86 -26.77
CA GLU A 30 18.33 11.39 -25.79
C GLU A 30 18.90 10.27 -24.91
N VAL A 31 19.62 9.30 -25.48
CA VAL A 31 20.28 8.23 -24.71
C VAL A 31 21.30 8.80 -23.74
N GLU A 32 22.12 9.76 -24.17
CA GLU A 32 23.09 10.42 -23.27
C GLU A 32 22.40 11.23 -22.17
N ASN A 33 21.30 11.91 -22.48
CA ASN A 33 20.49 12.61 -21.47
C ASN A 33 19.88 11.64 -20.46
N ILE A 34 19.30 10.53 -20.91
CA ILE A 34 18.75 9.49 -20.04
C ILE A 34 19.84 8.91 -19.12
N LYS A 35 21.05 8.67 -19.65
CA LYS A 35 22.20 8.21 -18.84
C LYS A 35 22.60 9.22 -17.77
N ALA A 36 22.64 10.50 -18.11
CA ALA A 36 22.96 11.57 -17.16
C ALA A 36 21.89 11.64 -16.05
N VAL A 37 20.60 11.64 -16.42
CA VAL A 37 19.49 11.64 -15.45
C VAL A 37 19.52 10.40 -14.56
N ALA A 38 19.79 9.22 -15.13
CA ALA A 38 19.90 7.98 -14.37
C ALA A 38 21.05 8.04 -13.34
N THR A 39 22.20 8.61 -13.71
CA THR A 39 23.35 8.76 -12.82
C THR A 39 23.05 9.76 -11.69
N VAL A 40 22.41 10.89 -12.00
CA VAL A 40 21.98 11.86 -10.98
C VAL A 40 20.95 11.24 -10.03
N SER A 41 19.97 10.49 -10.58
CA SER A 41 18.97 9.81 -9.76
C SER A 41 19.60 8.76 -8.84
N GLU A 42 20.56 7.99 -9.33
CA GLU A 42 21.26 6.99 -8.54
C GLU A 42 22.10 7.63 -7.42
N ASN A 43 22.85 8.69 -7.73
CA ASN A 43 23.60 9.44 -6.72
C ASN A 43 22.67 10.05 -5.67
N THR A 44 21.54 10.62 -6.08
CA THR A 44 20.55 11.20 -5.15
C THR A 44 19.98 10.13 -4.21
N LYS A 45 19.70 8.93 -4.72
CA LYS A 45 19.26 7.80 -3.89
C LYS A 45 20.35 7.38 -2.91
N GLN A 46 21.60 7.31 -3.37
CA GLN A 46 22.73 6.93 -2.53
C GLN A 46 22.97 7.95 -1.41
N GLU A 47 22.90 9.25 -1.72
CA GLU A 47 22.96 10.33 -0.74
C GLU A 47 21.83 10.24 0.29
N ALA A 48 20.59 9.99 -0.13
CA ALA A 48 19.47 9.81 0.78
C ALA A 48 19.66 8.60 1.71
N ILE A 49 20.19 7.49 1.20
CA ILE A 49 20.52 6.31 2.01
C ILE A 49 21.62 6.64 3.03
N ASP A 50 22.67 7.34 2.61
CA ASP A 50 23.79 7.65 3.48
C ASP A 50 23.44 8.69 4.55
N GLU A 51 22.54 9.61 4.24
CA GLU A 51 21.95 10.54 5.19
C GLU A 51 21.11 9.83 6.26
N VAL A 52 20.23 8.89 5.88
CA VAL A 52 19.47 8.08 6.86
C VAL A 52 20.40 7.25 7.73
N LYS A 53 21.44 6.64 7.14
CA LYS A 53 22.45 5.90 7.92
C LYS A 53 23.22 6.81 8.87
N ARG A 54 23.51 8.05 8.48
CA ARG A 54 24.18 9.05 9.32
C ARG A 54 23.29 9.43 10.50
N GLN A 55 22.03 9.76 10.24
CA GLN A 55 21.05 10.09 11.28
C GLN A 55 20.92 8.93 12.28
N TRP A 56 20.76 7.69 11.81
CA TRP A 56 20.67 6.54 12.71
C TRP A 56 21.92 6.37 13.60
N ARG A 57 23.12 6.56 13.04
CA ARG A 57 24.37 6.52 13.84
C ARG A 57 24.41 7.63 14.88
N GLU A 58 23.95 8.83 14.54
CA GLU A 58 23.93 9.98 15.44
C GLU A 58 22.91 9.80 16.56
N GLU A 59 21.71 9.31 16.26
CA GLU A 59 20.69 9.00 17.28
C GLU A 59 21.16 7.91 18.23
N VAL A 60 21.80 6.85 17.72
CA VAL A 60 22.40 5.81 18.58
C VAL A 60 23.51 6.38 19.46
N ALA A 61 24.38 7.24 18.91
CA ALA A 61 25.45 7.86 19.70
C ALA A 61 24.90 8.83 20.76
N SER A 62 23.86 9.60 20.42
CA SER A 62 23.16 10.52 21.32
C SER A 62 22.51 9.76 22.48
N LEU A 63 21.72 8.72 22.18
CA LEU A 63 21.10 7.87 23.20
C LEU A 63 22.15 7.22 24.11
N GLN A 64 23.23 6.69 23.54
CA GLN A 64 24.34 6.14 24.33
C GLN A 64 25.01 7.18 25.24
N ALA A 65 25.12 8.44 24.80
CA ALA A 65 25.69 9.51 25.61
C ALA A 65 24.78 9.85 26.79
N VAL A 66 23.47 10.02 26.55
CA VAL A 66 22.47 10.29 27.60
C VAL A 66 22.40 9.14 28.59
N MET A 67 22.39 7.88 28.14
CA MET A 67 22.40 6.72 29.03
C MET A 67 23.68 6.65 29.88
N LYS A 68 24.85 7.01 29.33
CA LYS A 68 26.08 7.08 30.11
C LYS A 68 26.04 8.20 31.12
N GLU A 69 25.46 9.34 30.78
CA GLU A 69 25.30 10.48 31.69
C GLU A 69 24.37 10.15 32.85
N THR A 70 23.21 9.54 32.59
CA THR A 70 22.27 9.15 33.65
C THR A 70 22.89 8.14 34.63
N VAL A 71 23.65 7.16 34.12
CA VAL A 71 24.39 6.22 34.98
C VAL A 71 25.41 6.97 35.86
N ARG A 72 26.18 7.90 35.27
CA ARG A 72 27.16 8.70 36.04
C ARG A 72 26.48 9.58 37.09
N ASP A 73 25.31 10.12 36.80
CA ASP A 73 24.54 10.93 37.75
C ASP A 73 24.01 10.07 38.91
N TYR A 74 23.52 8.87 38.63
CA TYR A 74 23.13 7.92 39.67
C TYR A 74 24.31 7.51 40.54
N GLU A 75 25.46 7.20 39.94
CA GLU A 75 26.70 6.90 40.67
C GLU A 75 27.11 8.07 41.57
N HIS A 76 27.07 9.29 41.04
CA HIS A 76 27.42 10.50 41.80
C HIS A 76 26.46 10.74 42.97
N GLN A 77 25.14 10.68 42.73
CA GLN A 77 24.13 10.84 43.78
C GLN A 77 24.26 9.78 44.87
N PHE A 78 24.53 8.53 44.49
CA PHE A 78 24.75 7.45 45.43
C PHE A 78 25.99 7.68 46.29
N HIS A 79 27.11 8.09 45.68
CA HIS A 79 28.32 8.45 46.41
C HIS A 79 28.09 9.59 47.42
N VAL A 80 27.42 10.66 47.00
CA VAL A 80 27.10 11.79 47.88
C VAL A 80 26.23 11.35 49.06
N ARG A 81 25.19 10.53 48.82
CA ARG A 81 24.33 10.02 49.89
C ARG A 81 25.10 9.14 50.89
N LEU A 82 25.97 8.26 50.39
CA LEU A 82 26.80 7.42 51.26
C LEU A 82 27.77 8.25 52.11
N GLU A 83 28.38 9.28 51.55
CA GLU A 83 29.26 10.18 52.30
C GLU A 83 28.50 10.96 53.38
N GLN A 84 27.27 11.41 53.08
CA GLN A 84 26.39 12.05 54.06
C GLN A 84 26.05 11.11 55.22
N GLU A 85 25.61 9.89 54.93
CA GLU A 85 25.33 8.87 55.95
C GLU A 85 26.57 8.60 56.82
N ARG A 86 27.73 8.42 56.19
CA ARG A 86 29.00 8.23 56.92
C ARG A 86 29.31 9.41 57.85
N GLY A 87 29.06 10.63 57.41
CA GLY A 87 29.20 11.84 58.23
C GLY A 87 28.26 11.86 59.42
N GLN A 88 26.98 11.54 59.21
CA GLN A 88 25.97 11.47 60.27
C GLN A 88 26.32 10.42 61.33
N TRP A 89 26.71 9.21 60.91
CA TRP A 89 27.12 8.14 61.82
C TRP A 89 28.39 8.49 62.62
N ALA A 90 29.33 9.23 62.01
CA ALA A 90 30.51 9.72 62.71
C ALA A 90 30.15 10.72 63.82
N GLN A 91 29.24 11.68 63.54
CA GLN A 91 28.77 12.67 64.51
C GLN A 91 28.00 12.03 65.68
N TYR A 92 27.15 11.05 65.38
CA TYR A 92 26.43 10.30 66.41
C TYR A 92 27.39 9.56 67.34
N ARG A 93 28.38 8.86 66.76
CA ARG A 93 29.42 8.15 67.51
C ARG A 93 30.18 9.09 68.45
N GLU A 94 30.65 10.22 67.94
CA GLU A 94 31.37 11.21 68.75
C GLU A 94 30.51 11.76 69.90
N SER A 95 29.21 11.95 69.66
CA SER A 95 28.27 12.42 70.67
C SER A 95 28.04 11.40 71.79
N ALA A 96 27.85 10.13 71.43
CA ALA A 96 27.72 9.05 72.40
C ALA A 96 29.01 8.84 73.21
N GLU A 97 30.19 8.95 72.58
CA GLU A 97 31.48 8.86 73.27
C GLU A 97 31.66 9.98 74.31
N ARG A 98 31.24 11.21 73.98
CA ARG A 98 31.24 12.35 74.93
C ARG A 98 30.31 12.09 76.13
N GLU A 99 29.12 11.57 75.90
CA GLU A 99 28.16 11.27 76.96
C GLU A 99 28.65 10.16 77.89
N ILE A 100 29.23 9.09 77.33
CA ILE A 100 29.83 8.00 78.10
C ILE A 100 30.98 8.52 78.98
N ALA A 101 31.80 9.45 78.50
CA ALA A 101 32.87 10.05 79.28
C ALA A 101 32.34 10.86 80.48
N GLU A 102 31.26 11.63 80.28
CA GLU A 102 30.63 12.41 81.33
C GLU A 102 29.94 11.52 82.39
N LEU A 103 29.28 10.44 81.97
CA LEU A 103 28.67 9.47 82.89
C LEU A 103 29.72 8.75 83.73
N ARG A 104 30.88 8.38 83.15
CA ARG A 104 32.00 7.80 83.90
C ARG A 104 32.56 8.73 84.96
N ARG A 105 32.59 10.04 84.70
CA ARG A 105 33.01 11.06 85.67
C ARG A 105 32.06 11.11 86.87
N ARG A 106 30.75 11.12 86.60
CA ARG A 106 29.70 11.16 87.64
C ARG A 106 29.67 9.92 88.51
N LEU A 107 29.91 8.74 87.91
CA LEU A 107 29.96 7.47 88.65
C LEU A 107 31.15 7.39 89.63
N SER A 108 32.16 8.24 89.45
CA SER A 108 33.32 8.34 90.36
C SER A 108 33.07 9.26 91.57
N GLU A 109 31.97 10.00 91.60
CA GLU A 109 31.60 10.97 92.65
C GLU A 109 30.38 10.43 93.42
N GLY A 110 30.58 9.49 94.35
CA GLY A 110 29.51 8.85 95.14
C GLY A 110 29.39 9.39 96.57
N GLN A 111 28.18 9.71 97.03
CA GLN A 111 27.91 10.12 98.42
C GLN A 111 26.52 9.64 98.91
N GLU A 112 26.50 9.09 100.13
CA GLU A 112 25.66 7.97 100.59
C GLU A 112 24.47 8.31 101.52
N GLU A 113 23.42 7.50 101.34
CA GLU A 113 22.51 6.84 102.31
C GLU A 113 21.65 7.57 103.37
N GLU A 114 21.97 8.74 103.93
CA GLU A 114 20.95 9.50 104.71
C GLU A 114 19.94 10.24 103.81
N ASN A 115 20.25 10.23 102.52
CA ASN A 115 19.49 10.79 101.43
C ASN A 115 18.33 9.87 101.00
N LEU A 116 18.36 8.56 101.26
CA LEU A 116 17.47 7.55 100.63
C LEU A 116 15.98 7.77 100.83
N GLU A 117 15.53 8.31 101.97
CA GLU A 117 14.11 8.58 102.21
C GLU A 117 13.63 9.85 101.50
N ASN A 118 14.47 10.90 101.51
CA ASN A 118 14.27 12.09 100.70
C ASN A 118 14.47 11.80 99.20
N GLU A 119 15.33 10.85 98.83
CA GLU A 119 15.55 10.36 97.48
C GLU A 119 14.41 9.47 97.03
N MET A 120 13.79 8.64 97.89
CA MET A 120 12.58 7.89 97.54
C MET A 120 11.42 8.84 97.28
N LYS A 121 11.26 9.86 98.13
CA LYS A 121 10.22 10.88 97.94
C LYS A 121 10.49 11.71 96.69
N LYS A 122 11.73 12.14 96.48
CA LYS A 122 12.17 12.86 95.27
C LYS A 122 12.07 11.98 94.03
N ALA A 123 12.38 10.70 94.10
CA ALA A 123 12.19 9.73 93.01
C ALA A 123 10.72 9.49 92.72
N GLN A 124 9.84 9.56 93.72
CA GLN A 124 8.40 9.48 93.53
C GLN A 124 7.83 10.75 92.88
N GLU A 125 8.26 11.93 93.33
CA GLU A 125 7.95 13.22 92.71
C GLU A 125 8.52 13.32 91.29
N ASP A 126 9.73 12.83 91.05
CA ASP A 126 10.38 12.77 89.75
C ASP A 126 9.69 11.74 88.85
N ALA A 127 9.23 10.59 89.36
CA ALA A 127 8.41 9.64 88.62
C ALA A 127 7.02 10.21 88.28
N GLU A 128 6.46 11.08 89.11
CA GLU A 128 5.20 11.78 88.84
C GLU A 128 5.39 12.90 87.80
N LYS A 129 6.49 13.66 87.87
CA LYS A 129 6.90 14.60 86.81
C LYS A 129 7.17 13.90 85.49
N LEU A 130 7.91 12.78 85.51
CA LEU A 130 8.12 11.96 84.32
C LEU A 130 6.80 11.45 83.77
N ARG A 131 5.88 10.97 84.61
CA ARG A 131 4.52 10.61 84.16
C ARG A 131 3.78 11.78 83.53
N SER A 132 3.92 13.00 84.05
CA SER A 132 3.28 14.19 83.49
C SER A 132 3.80 14.56 82.09
N VAL A 133 5.02 14.15 81.72
CA VAL A 133 5.62 14.38 80.40
C VAL A 133 5.42 13.17 79.49
N VAL A 134 5.63 11.97 80.01
CA VAL A 134 5.54 10.70 79.27
C VAL A 134 4.11 10.41 78.85
N MET A 135 3.10 10.61 79.70
CA MET A 135 1.70 10.33 79.33
C MET A 135 1.19 11.17 78.14
N PRO A 136 1.45 12.49 78.06
CA PRO A 136 1.20 13.27 76.84
C PRO A 136 1.96 12.76 75.63
N MET A 137 3.24 12.40 75.77
CA MET A 137 4.05 11.86 74.68
C MET A 137 3.51 10.50 74.19
N GLU A 138 3.07 9.62 75.08
CA GLU A 138 2.45 8.33 74.73
C GLU A 138 1.14 8.54 73.98
N LYS A 139 0.32 9.52 74.41
CA LYS A 139 -0.89 9.92 73.68
C LYS A 139 -0.57 10.49 72.30
N GLU A 140 0.47 11.29 72.18
CA GLU A 140 0.92 11.84 70.90
C GLU A 140 1.50 10.76 69.99
N ILE A 141 2.28 9.82 70.52
CA ILE A 141 2.77 8.64 69.78
C ILE A 141 1.60 7.79 69.30
N ALA A 142 0.57 7.57 70.12
CA ALA A 142 -0.64 6.88 69.70
C ALA A 142 -1.36 7.62 68.57
N ALA A 143 -1.57 8.94 68.72
CA ALA A 143 -2.20 9.76 67.69
C ALA A 143 -1.38 9.82 66.38
N LEU A 144 -0.05 9.83 66.47
CA LEU A 144 0.85 9.78 65.31
C LEU A 144 0.82 8.41 64.62
N LYS A 145 0.74 7.32 65.39
CA LYS A 145 0.55 5.97 64.84
C LYS A 145 -0.78 5.84 64.11
N ASP A 146 -1.87 6.34 64.68
CA ASP A 146 -3.19 6.33 64.04
C ASP A 146 -3.17 7.13 62.73
N LYS A 147 -2.58 8.34 62.75
CA LYS A 147 -2.40 9.16 61.54
C LYS A 147 -1.53 8.49 60.48
N LEU A 148 -0.48 7.78 60.90
CA LEU A 148 0.38 7.02 59.99
C LEU A 148 -0.42 5.90 59.32
N THR A 149 -1.19 5.12 60.09
CA THR A 149 -2.03 4.06 59.52
C THR A 149 -3.10 4.60 58.58
N GLU A 150 -3.74 5.74 58.92
CA GLU A 150 -4.71 6.39 58.04
C GLU A 150 -4.08 6.89 56.74
N ALA A 151 -2.85 7.41 56.79
CA ALA A 151 -2.10 7.81 55.61
C ALA A 151 -1.70 6.60 54.76
N GLU A 152 -1.24 5.51 55.38
CA GLU A 152 -0.91 4.25 54.69
C GLU A 152 -2.13 3.66 53.97
N ASP A 153 -3.31 3.69 54.58
CA ASP A 153 -4.53 3.17 53.95
C ASP A 153 -5.02 4.06 52.80
N LYS A 154 -4.89 5.39 52.92
CA LYS A 154 -5.15 6.32 51.79
C LYS A 154 -4.20 6.08 50.62
N VAL A 155 -2.92 5.82 50.88
CA VAL A 155 -1.94 5.48 49.84
C VAL A 155 -2.36 4.19 49.13
N LYS A 156 -2.68 3.13 49.87
CA LYS A 156 -3.15 1.86 49.28
C LYS A 156 -4.43 2.04 48.45
N GLU A 157 -5.37 2.86 48.91
CA GLU A 157 -6.61 3.13 48.19
C GLU A 157 -6.36 3.90 46.88
N LEU A 158 -5.48 4.91 46.92
CA LEU A 158 -5.07 5.66 45.73
C LEU A 158 -4.32 4.77 44.74
N GLU A 159 -3.41 3.91 45.22
CA GLU A 159 -2.71 2.93 44.40
C GLU A 159 -3.69 1.95 43.75
N ALA A 160 -4.63 1.39 44.52
CA ALA A 160 -5.65 0.47 44.00
C ALA A 160 -6.56 1.15 42.96
N SER A 161 -6.93 2.41 43.18
CA SER A 161 -7.73 3.19 42.23
C SER A 161 -6.96 3.47 40.94
N LYS A 162 -5.69 3.86 41.05
CA LYS A 162 -4.83 4.13 39.91
C LYS A 162 -4.54 2.88 39.09
N VAL A 163 -4.34 1.73 39.74
CA VAL A 163 -4.19 0.43 39.05
C VAL A 163 -5.46 0.07 38.28
N LYS A 164 -6.65 0.28 38.86
CA LYS A 164 -7.92 0.03 38.15
C LYS A 164 -8.10 0.94 36.94
N GLU A 165 -7.79 2.22 37.08
CA GLU A 165 -7.87 3.20 35.99
C GLU A 165 -6.92 2.83 34.84
N LEU A 166 -5.65 2.56 35.14
CA LEU A 166 -4.66 2.14 34.14
C LEU A 166 -5.06 0.84 33.45
N ASN A 167 -5.65 -0.11 34.18
CA ASN A 167 -6.15 -1.36 33.60
C ASN A 167 -7.32 -1.08 32.64
N HIS A 168 -8.24 -0.18 32.99
CA HIS A 168 -9.33 0.21 32.08
C HIS A 168 -8.81 0.82 30.77
N TYR A 169 -7.83 1.74 30.85
CA TYR A 169 -7.20 2.30 29.65
C TYR A 169 -6.49 1.22 28.83
N LEU A 170 -5.77 0.30 29.47
CA LEU A 170 -5.10 -0.80 28.79
C LEU A 170 -6.09 -1.68 28.03
N GLU A 171 -7.24 -2.02 28.62
CA GLU A 171 -8.27 -2.80 27.94
C GLU A 171 -8.92 -2.04 26.77
N ALA A 172 -9.14 -0.73 26.91
CA ALA A 172 -9.64 0.10 25.82
C ALA A 172 -8.64 0.16 24.65
N GLU A 173 -7.36 0.34 24.93
CA GLU A 173 -6.28 0.33 23.94
C GLU A 173 -6.15 -1.03 23.26
N LYS A 174 -6.25 -2.15 24.01
CA LYS A 174 -6.27 -3.50 23.44
C LYS A 174 -7.42 -3.67 22.44
N SER A 175 -8.62 -3.21 22.79
CA SER A 175 -9.79 -3.26 21.90
C SER A 175 -9.57 -2.42 20.64
N CYS A 176 -9.07 -1.19 20.79
CA CYS A 176 -8.78 -0.32 19.64
C CYS A 176 -7.73 -0.95 18.72
N ARG A 177 -6.69 -1.57 19.30
CA ARG A 177 -5.68 -2.30 18.54
C ARG A 177 -6.29 -3.44 17.73
N THR A 178 -7.18 -4.23 18.33
CA THR A 178 -7.85 -5.32 17.59
C THR A 178 -8.72 -4.81 16.45
N ASP A 179 -9.38 -3.66 16.60
CA ASP A 179 -10.16 -3.05 15.53
C ASP A 179 -9.26 -2.57 14.38
N LEU A 180 -8.12 -1.94 14.71
CA LEU A 180 -7.13 -1.53 13.72
C LEU A 180 -6.53 -2.73 12.97
N GLU A 181 -6.20 -3.82 13.66
CA GLU A 181 -5.74 -5.06 13.04
C GLU A 181 -6.78 -5.62 12.07
N MET A 182 -8.07 -5.57 12.43
CA MET A 182 -9.17 -5.96 11.55
C MET A 182 -9.28 -5.04 10.33
N TYR A 183 -9.19 -3.71 10.50
CA TYR A 183 -9.19 -2.76 9.37
C TYR A 183 -8.01 -3.03 8.42
N VAL A 184 -6.81 -3.26 8.95
CA VAL A 184 -5.63 -3.60 8.15
C VAL A 184 -5.84 -4.91 7.39
N ALA A 185 -6.43 -5.93 8.01
CA ALA A 185 -6.73 -7.20 7.34
C ALA A 185 -7.73 -7.03 6.18
N VAL A 186 -8.79 -6.23 6.39
CA VAL A 186 -9.78 -5.93 5.35
C VAL A 186 -9.15 -5.15 4.20
N LEU A 187 -8.37 -4.12 4.50
CA LEU A 187 -7.68 -3.32 3.48
C LEU A 187 -6.68 -4.16 2.67
N ASN A 188 -5.93 -5.06 3.34
CA ASN A 188 -5.04 -5.98 2.64
C ASN A 188 -5.80 -6.96 1.74
N THR A 189 -6.96 -7.44 2.18
CA THR A 189 -7.82 -8.29 1.34
C THR A 189 -8.34 -7.52 0.13
N GLN A 190 -8.84 -6.29 0.32
CA GLN A 190 -9.29 -5.41 -0.78
C GLN A 190 -8.15 -5.12 -1.76
N LYS A 191 -6.94 -4.87 -1.25
CA LYS A 191 -5.75 -4.67 -2.08
C LYS A 191 -5.46 -5.89 -2.95
N SER A 192 -5.53 -7.11 -2.39
CA SER A 192 -5.31 -8.35 -3.16
C SER A 192 -6.34 -8.50 -4.29
N VAL A 193 -7.63 -8.32 -3.98
CA VAL A 193 -8.70 -8.42 -4.98
C VAL A 193 -8.50 -7.42 -6.11
N LEU A 194 -8.22 -6.16 -5.80
CA LEU A 194 -7.99 -5.13 -6.82
C LEU A 194 -6.72 -5.41 -7.66
N GLN A 195 -5.68 -5.98 -7.05
CA GLN A 195 -4.49 -6.41 -7.77
C GLN A 195 -4.78 -7.56 -8.72
N GLU A 196 -5.53 -8.57 -8.27
CA GLU A 196 -5.97 -9.72 -9.08
C GLU A 196 -6.85 -9.26 -10.26
N ASP A 197 -7.81 -8.36 -10.02
CA ASP A 197 -8.66 -7.79 -11.06
C ASP A 197 -7.85 -7.00 -12.09
N ALA A 198 -6.88 -6.19 -11.65
CA ALA A 198 -5.99 -5.47 -12.56
C ALA A 198 -5.11 -6.41 -13.38
N GLU A 199 -4.65 -7.51 -12.80
CA GLU A 199 -3.90 -8.56 -13.51
C GLU A 199 -4.76 -9.29 -14.52
N LYS A 200 -6.00 -9.60 -14.16
CA LYS A 200 -6.97 -10.24 -15.05
C LYS A 200 -7.30 -9.34 -16.24
N LEU A 201 -7.63 -8.07 -16.01
CA LEU A 201 -7.88 -7.09 -17.06
C LEU A 201 -6.65 -6.91 -17.96
N ARG A 202 -5.44 -6.91 -17.40
CA ARG A 202 -4.21 -6.91 -18.20
C ARG A 202 -4.13 -8.13 -19.10
N LYS A 203 -4.39 -9.34 -18.61
CA LYS A 203 -4.39 -10.56 -19.44
C LYS A 203 -5.43 -10.51 -20.55
N GLU A 204 -6.66 -10.11 -20.23
CA GLU A 204 -7.74 -9.97 -21.20
C GLU A 204 -7.39 -8.95 -22.31
N LEU A 205 -6.76 -7.83 -21.95
CA LEU A 205 -6.28 -6.86 -22.93
C LEU A 205 -5.22 -7.46 -23.86
N HIS A 206 -4.26 -8.22 -23.32
CA HIS A 206 -3.25 -8.87 -24.15
C HIS A 206 -3.87 -9.90 -25.11
N GLU A 207 -4.85 -10.68 -24.65
CA GLU A 207 -5.61 -11.64 -25.46
C GLU A 207 -6.33 -10.93 -26.62
N VAL A 208 -7.04 -9.83 -26.34
CA VAL A 208 -7.76 -9.06 -27.37
C VAL A 208 -6.79 -8.45 -28.38
N CYS A 209 -5.66 -7.89 -27.93
CA CYS A 209 -4.62 -7.38 -28.82
C CYS A 209 -4.06 -8.47 -29.73
N HIS A 210 -3.82 -9.67 -29.19
CA HIS A 210 -3.35 -10.81 -29.97
C HIS A 210 -4.39 -11.24 -31.02
N LEU A 211 -5.66 -11.35 -30.65
CA LEU A 211 -6.74 -11.70 -31.58
C LEU A 211 -6.91 -10.65 -32.68
N LEU A 212 -6.83 -9.36 -32.34
CA LEU A 212 -6.90 -8.28 -33.32
C LEU A 212 -5.75 -8.35 -34.33
N GLU A 213 -4.54 -8.62 -33.87
CA GLU A 213 -3.38 -8.77 -34.75
C GLU A 213 -3.52 -10.01 -35.65
N GLN A 214 -4.07 -11.10 -35.12
CA GLN A 214 -4.38 -12.30 -35.91
C GLN A 214 -5.42 -12.02 -37.00
N GLU A 215 -6.54 -11.36 -36.67
CA GLU A 215 -7.56 -10.97 -37.64
C GLU A 215 -6.99 -10.03 -38.70
N ARG A 216 -6.16 -9.06 -38.30
CA ARG A 216 -5.45 -8.17 -39.22
C ARG A 216 -4.56 -8.95 -40.19
N GLN A 217 -3.82 -9.95 -39.71
CA GLN A 217 -3.00 -10.82 -40.55
C GLN A 217 -3.86 -11.63 -41.53
N GLN A 218 -4.95 -12.23 -41.07
CA GLN A 218 -5.88 -12.99 -41.91
C GLN A 218 -6.54 -12.11 -42.98
N HIS A 219 -6.98 -10.91 -42.61
CA HIS A 219 -7.53 -9.93 -43.55
C HIS A 219 -6.50 -9.56 -44.62
N ASN A 220 -5.26 -9.29 -44.25
CA ASN A 220 -4.19 -9.00 -45.21
C ASN A 220 -3.89 -10.18 -46.14
N GLN A 221 -3.89 -11.41 -45.61
CA GLN A 221 -3.74 -12.62 -46.43
C GLN A 221 -4.87 -12.74 -47.45
N LEU A 222 -6.12 -12.55 -47.02
CA LEU A 222 -7.29 -12.59 -47.90
C LEU A 222 -7.24 -11.48 -48.95
N LYS A 223 -6.83 -10.27 -48.56
CA LYS A 223 -6.63 -9.15 -49.49
C LYS A 223 -5.61 -9.51 -50.56
N HIS A 224 -4.48 -10.11 -50.19
CA HIS A 224 -3.46 -10.53 -51.14
C HIS A 224 -3.92 -11.67 -52.06
N THR A 225 -4.67 -12.66 -51.56
CA THR A 225 -5.19 -13.74 -52.40
C THR A 225 -6.27 -13.23 -53.36
N TRP A 226 -7.13 -12.33 -52.90
CA TRP A 226 -8.13 -11.68 -53.74
C TRP A 226 -7.48 -10.82 -54.83
N GLN A 227 -6.46 -10.02 -54.50
CA GLN A 227 -5.68 -9.26 -55.49
C GLN A 227 -5.09 -10.18 -56.56
N LYS A 228 -4.42 -11.27 -56.16
CA LYS A 228 -3.88 -12.26 -57.11
C LYS A 228 -4.96 -12.87 -58.01
N ALA A 229 -6.12 -13.21 -57.45
CA ALA A 229 -7.22 -13.78 -58.23
C ALA A 229 -7.80 -12.75 -59.23
N ASN A 230 -7.90 -11.48 -58.83
CA ASN A 230 -8.34 -10.40 -59.70
C ASN A 230 -7.32 -10.16 -60.84
N ASP A 231 -6.03 -10.10 -60.51
CA ASP A 231 -4.96 -9.96 -61.50
C ASP A 231 -4.98 -11.10 -62.52
N GLN A 232 -5.16 -12.35 -62.05
CA GLN A 232 -5.30 -13.53 -62.89
C GLN A 232 -6.53 -13.47 -63.80
N PHE A 233 -7.66 -13.00 -63.29
CA PHE A 233 -8.89 -12.83 -64.08
C PHE A 233 -8.67 -11.80 -65.19
N LEU A 234 -8.09 -10.64 -64.87
CA LEU A 234 -7.78 -9.59 -65.83
C LEU A 234 -6.74 -10.03 -66.87
N GLU A 235 -5.74 -10.82 -66.46
CA GLU A 235 -4.76 -11.40 -67.38
C GLU A 235 -5.40 -12.44 -68.32
N SER A 236 -6.26 -13.31 -67.79
CA SER A 236 -7.01 -14.28 -68.59
C SER A 236 -7.93 -13.61 -69.61
N GLN A 237 -8.62 -12.54 -69.21
CA GLN A 237 -9.45 -11.74 -70.13
C GLN A 237 -8.60 -11.07 -71.22
N ARG A 238 -7.44 -10.50 -70.87
CA ARG A 238 -6.49 -9.91 -71.84
C ARG A 238 -5.97 -10.95 -72.83
N LEU A 239 -5.67 -12.17 -72.36
CA LEU A 239 -5.25 -13.26 -73.23
C LEU A 239 -6.37 -13.67 -74.19
N LEU A 240 -7.60 -13.83 -73.68
CA LEU A 240 -8.77 -14.14 -74.52
C LEU A 240 -9.00 -13.08 -75.60
N MET A 241 -8.87 -11.78 -75.28
CA MET A 241 -8.98 -10.71 -76.27
C MET A 241 -7.89 -10.81 -77.35
N ARG A 242 -6.64 -11.13 -76.97
CA ARG A 242 -5.56 -11.36 -77.95
C ARG A 242 -5.82 -12.59 -78.81
N ASP A 243 -6.38 -13.65 -78.25
CA ASP A 243 -6.71 -14.89 -78.98
C ASP A 243 -7.84 -14.65 -79.98
N MET A 244 -8.88 -13.91 -79.57
CA MET A 244 -9.95 -13.45 -80.46
C MET A 244 -9.38 -12.64 -81.63
N GLN A 245 -8.50 -11.66 -81.36
CA GLN A 245 -7.85 -10.87 -82.41
C GLN A 245 -7.01 -11.74 -83.36
N ARG A 246 -6.30 -12.75 -82.85
CA ARG A 246 -5.56 -13.69 -83.70
C ARG A 246 -6.48 -14.53 -84.58
N MET A 247 -7.63 -14.98 -84.06
CA MET A 247 -8.63 -15.68 -84.86
C MET A 247 -9.25 -14.77 -85.93
N GLU A 248 -9.55 -13.51 -85.60
CA GLU A 248 -10.05 -12.50 -86.55
C GLU A 248 -9.06 -12.28 -87.70
N ALA A 249 -7.76 -12.27 -87.43
CA ALA A 249 -6.73 -12.08 -88.46
C ALA A 249 -6.64 -13.21 -89.52
N VAL A 250 -7.19 -14.40 -89.23
CA VAL A 250 -7.18 -15.56 -90.15
C VAL A 250 -8.47 -15.63 -90.99
N LEU A 251 -9.50 -14.85 -90.64
CA LEU A 251 -10.75 -14.79 -91.40
C LEU A 251 -10.59 -14.01 -92.72
N THR A 252 -11.33 -14.42 -93.76
CA THR A 252 -11.36 -13.68 -95.03
C THR A 252 -12.15 -12.38 -94.88
N ALA A 253 -11.90 -11.40 -95.75
CA ALA A 253 -12.55 -10.08 -95.68
C ALA A 253 -14.09 -10.13 -95.71
N GLU A 254 -14.69 -11.10 -96.42
CA GLU A 254 -16.14 -11.28 -96.44
C GLU A 254 -16.66 -11.91 -95.12
N GLN A 255 -15.89 -12.80 -94.49
CA GLN A 255 -16.24 -13.39 -93.19
C GLN A 255 -16.14 -12.35 -92.06
N LEU A 256 -15.17 -11.45 -92.12
CA LEU A 256 -15.05 -10.32 -91.19
C LEU A 256 -16.25 -9.38 -91.31
N ARG A 257 -16.69 -9.04 -92.53
CA ARG A 257 -17.86 -8.19 -92.78
C ARG A 257 -19.14 -8.80 -92.17
N GLN A 258 -19.34 -10.11 -92.31
CA GLN A 258 -20.47 -10.83 -91.72
C GLN A 258 -20.40 -10.89 -90.19
N VAL A 259 -19.21 -11.08 -89.61
CA VAL A 259 -19.02 -11.06 -88.14
C VAL A 259 -19.27 -9.66 -87.58
N GLU A 260 -18.84 -8.60 -88.26
CA GLU A 260 -19.10 -7.21 -87.86
C GLU A 260 -20.59 -6.86 -87.93
N GLU A 261 -21.29 -7.29 -88.99
CA GLU A 261 -22.75 -7.14 -89.13
C GLU A 261 -23.51 -7.89 -88.02
N LEU A 262 -23.07 -9.10 -87.67
CA LEU A 262 -23.64 -9.86 -86.55
C LEU A 262 -23.36 -9.19 -85.20
N LYS A 263 -22.12 -8.76 -84.93
CA LYS A 263 -21.78 -8.00 -83.71
C LYS A 263 -22.63 -6.73 -83.57
N LYS A 264 -22.88 -6.02 -84.67
CA LYS A 264 -23.73 -4.82 -84.69
C LYS A 264 -25.19 -5.15 -84.38
N ARG A 265 -25.71 -6.24 -84.96
CA ARG A 265 -27.06 -6.73 -84.64
C ARG A 265 -27.19 -7.13 -83.17
N ASP A 266 -26.22 -7.87 -82.63
CA ASP A 266 -26.23 -8.29 -81.22
C ASP A 266 -26.17 -7.07 -80.28
N GLN A 267 -25.37 -6.05 -80.61
CA GLN A 267 -25.32 -4.78 -79.86
C GLN A 267 -26.66 -4.03 -79.91
N GLU A 268 -27.29 -3.94 -81.09
CA GLU A 268 -28.61 -3.32 -81.24
C GLU A 268 -29.69 -4.09 -80.46
N GLU A 269 -29.62 -5.42 -80.42
CA GLU A 269 -30.51 -6.29 -79.64
C GLU A 269 -30.29 -6.13 -78.13
N ASP A 270 -29.04 -6.04 -77.66
CA ASP A 270 -28.70 -5.76 -76.26
C ASP A 270 -29.15 -4.35 -75.81
N GLU A 271 -28.98 -3.35 -76.67
CA GLU A 271 -29.46 -2.00 -76.42
C GLU A 271 -30.99 -1.97 -76.35
N GLN A 272 -31.68 -2.67 -77.24
CA GLN A 272 -33.13 -2.84 -77.19
C GLN A 272 -33.58 -3.55 -75.92
N GLN A 273 -32.90 -4.61 -75.49
CA GLN A 273 -33.21 -5.30 -74.23
C GLN A 273 -32.98 -4.41 -73.01
N ARG A 274 -31.90 -3.62 -73.00
CA ARG A 274 -31.65 -2.61 -71.96
C ARG A 274 -32.70 -1.51 -71.97
N PHE A 275 -33.18 -1.11 -73.15
CA PHE A 275 -34.25 -0.13 -73.31
C PHE A 275 -35.60 -0.69 -72.83
N HIS A 276 -35.94 -1.93 -73.18
CA HIS A 276 -37.14 -2.64 -72.73
C HIS A 276 -37.14 -2.85 -71.21
N LYS A 277 -36.01 -3.24 -70.62
CA LYS A 277 -35.85 -3.42 -69.17
C LYS A 277 -35.94 -2.10 -68.37
N ARG A 278 -35.65 -0.96 -69.01
CA ARG A 278 -35.85 0.39 -68.43
C ARG A 278 -37.26 0.94 -68.67
N LYS A 279 -38.02 0.40 -69.63
CA LYS A 279 -39.34 0.90 -70.02
C LYS A 279 -40.50 0.21 -69.31
N ASP A 280 -40.23 -0.81 -68.49
CA ASP A 280 -41.24 -1.59 -67.77
C ASP A 280 -41.02 -1.54 -66.23
N PRO A 281 -41.48 -0.47 -65.53
CA PRO A 281 -41.43 -0.39 -64.07
C PRO A 281 -42.79 -0.65 -63.41
N GLY A 282 -43.70 -1.45 -64.01
CA GLY A 282 -45.03 -1.62 -63.42
C GLY A 282 -45.87 -2.78 -63.93
N ARG A 283 -45.63 -3.99 -63.43
CA ARG A 283 -46.72 -4.91 -63.08
C ARG A 283 -46.30 -5.95 -62.04
N THR A 284 -47.07 -5.94 -60.97
CA THR A 284 -47.01 -6.74 -59.76
C THR A 284 -47.62 -8.15 -59.92
N ASP A 285 -47.00 -9.08 -59.17
CA ASP A 285 -47.56 -10.17 -58.35
C ASP A 285 -48.01 -11.53 -58.93
N VAL A 286 -47.59 -12.55 -58.15
CA VAL A 286 -48.29 -13.78 -57.67
C VAL A 286 -47.68 -15.13 -58.10
N GLU A 287 -47.13 -15.81 -57.08
CA GLU A 287 -46.94 -17.26 -56.83
C GLU A 287 -45.94 -18.09 -57.67
N GLU A 288 -44.88 -18.62 -57.03
CA GLU A 288 -44.81 -20.02 -56.55
C GLU A 288 -43.59 -20.24 -55.62
N GLU A 289 -43.80 -21.00 -54.55
CA GLU A 289 -42.85 -21.39 -53.51
C GLU A 289 -41.65 -22.23 -54.02
N GLY A 290 -40.52 -22.15 -53.31
CA GLY A 290 -39.36 -23.02 -53.60
C GLY A 290 -38.13 -22.90 -52.69
N ARG A 291 -38.31 -22.80 -51.36
CA ARG A 291 -37.36 -23.26 -50.30
C ARG A 291 -36.03 -22.49 -50.08
N ALA A 292 -35.96 -21.81 -48.94
CA ALA A 292 -34.78 -21.18 -48.30
C ALA A 292 -33.78 -22.22 -47.71
N PRO A 293 -32.55 -21.84 -47.25
CA PRO A 293 -32.33 -21.05 -46.02
C PRO A 293 -31.11 -20.09 -46.11
N ALA A 294 -30.74 -19.18 -45.20
CA ALA A 294 -31.32 -18.46 -44.06
C ALA A 294 -30.23 -17.46 -43.61
N ALA A 295 -30.65 -16.34 -43.00
CA ALA A 295 -29.86 -15.49 -42.07
C ALA A 295 -28.76 -14.61 -42.71
N CYS A 296 -28.56 -13.32 -42.40
CA CYS A 296 -29.09 -12.42 -41.36
C CYS A 296 -29.29 -11.03 -41.96
N ALA A 297 -30.33 -10.33 -41.51
CA ALA A 297 -30.48 -8.88 -41.65
C ALA A 297 -29.88 -8.18 -40.44
N PHE A 298 -29.23 -7.03 -40.66
CA PHE A 298 -29.16 -5.88 -39.74
C PHE A 298 -28.87 -4.60 -40.57
N PRO A 299 -29.18 -3.40 -40.05
CA PRO A 299 -29.98 -2.44 -40.81
C PRO A 299 -29.23 -1.14 -41.15
N HIS A 300 -29.81 -0.42 -42.10
CA HIS A 300 -29.92 1.05 -42.17
C HIS A 300 -28.63 1.88 -42.07
N GLU A 301 -28.15 2.37 -43.22
CA GLU A 301 -27.35 3.60 -43.32
C GLU A 301 -27.64 4.26 -44.69
N GLU A 302 -28.04 5.53 -44.67
CA GLU A 302 -27.98 6.50 -45.76
C GLU A 302 -27.42 7.79 -45.14
N PRO A 303 -26.83 8.75 -45.88
CA PRO A 303 -25.92 8.64 -47.02
C PRO A 303 -24.66 9.51 -46.80
N LEU A 304 -23.50 9.11 -47.34
CA LEU A 304 -22.35 10.02 -47.46
C LEU A 304 -22.05 10.36 -48.92
N ALA A 305 -22.10 11.66 -49.17
CA ALA A 305 -21.75 12.31 -50.42
C ALA A 305 -20.23 12.29 -50.66
N GLN A 306 -19.89 12.18 -51.95
CA GLN A 306 -18.80 12.86 -52.67
C GLN A 306 -17.40 12.87 -52.05
N LEU A 307 -16.42 12.31 -52.78
CA LEU A 307 -15.22 12.97 -53.33
C LEU A 307 -14.38 11.86 -54.01
N SER A 308 -14.48 11.73 -55.33
CA SER A 308 -13.44 12.13 -56.31
C SER A 308 -12.23 11.17 -56.35
N ASN A 309 -12.24 10.30 -57.36
CA ASN A 309 -11.07 9.63 -57.93
C ASN A 309 -9.98 10.65 -58.30
N GLU A 310 -8.70 10.29 -58.09
CA GLU A 310 -7.71 10.24 -59.17
C GLU A 310 -6.76 9.06 -58.92
N GLU A 311 -6.50 8.32 -60.01
CA GLU A 311 -5.68 7.13 -60.15
C GLU A 311 -4.18 7.45 -60.05
N GLU A 312 -3.36 6.49 -59.62
CA GLU A 312 -2.32 5.91 -60.49
C GLU A 312 -1.65 4.69 -59.84
N HIS A 313 -1.28 3.76 -60.70
CA HIS A 313 -1.01 2.33 -60.48
C HIS A 313 0.41 2.01 -60.99
N LEU A 314 1.06 1.00 -60.39
CA LEU A 314 2.19 0.16 -60.88
C LEU A 314 3.63 0.67 -60.63
N ASP A 315 4.64 -0.14 -60.28
CA ASP A 315 4.92 -1.61 -60.32
C ASP A 315 5.91 -1.96 -59.17
N SER A 316 5.79 -3.04 -58.38
CA SER A 316 6.03 -4.48 -58.63
C SER A 316 7.48 -4.90 -58.97
N ALA A 317 8.20 -5.51 -58.01
CA ALA A 317 9.11 -6.65 -58.23
C ALA A 317 9.57 -7.31 -56.91
N HIS A 318 9.13 -8.56 -56.70
CA HIS A 318 9.79 -9.72 -56.05
C HIS A 318 10.81 -9.49 -54.90
N GLY A 319 10.68 -10.04 -53.68
CA GLY A 319 10.30 -11.40 -53.33
C GLY A 319 11.56 -12.26 -53.09
N SER A 320 12.02 -12.40 -51.85
CA SER A 320 12.95 -13.49 -51.46
C SER A 320 12.92 -13.75 -49.95
N ALA A 321 12.87 -15.03 -49.60
CA ALA A 321 12.70 -15.57 -48.26
C ALA A 321 14.06 -15.80 -47.56
N HIS A 322 13.98 -16.39 -46.35
CA HIS A 322 15.01 -16.98 -45.48
C HIS A 322 15.29 -16.16 -44.20
N SER A 323 14.79 -16.57 -43.03
CA SER A 323 15.09 -17.77 -42.22
C SER A 323 16.39 -17.61 -41.43
N LEU A 324 16.24 -17.59 -40.11
CA LEU A 324 17.28 -17.59 -39.08
C LEU A 324 18.04 -18.93 -39.09
N ASP A 325 19.35 -18.93 -38.86
CA ASP A 325 20.00 -19.18 -37.55
C ASP A 325 21.47 -19.65 -37.70
N ALA A 326 22.23 -19.47 -36.62
CA ALA A 326 23.48 -20.15 -36.22
C ALA A 326 24.86 -19.82 -36.87
N ASP A 327 25.72 -19.28 -35.99
CA ASP A 327 27.05 -19.78 -35.60
C ASP A 327 28.38 -19.30 -36.27
N LEU A 328 29.33 -19.09 -35.35
CA LEU A 328 30.80 -19.23 -35.41
C LEU A 328 31.73 -18.06 -35.83
N LEU A 329 32.53 -17.69 -34.82
CA LEU A 329 34.00 -17.46 -34.80
C LEU A 329 34.61 -16.08 -35.14
N LEU A 330 35.38 -15.64 -34.13
CA LEU A 330 36.58 -14.77 -34.06
C LEU A 330 37.28 -14.37 -35.38
N PRO A 331 38.01 -13.23 -35.34
CA PRO A 331 39.47 -13.37 -35.38
C PRO A 331 40.28 -12.45 -34.44
N SER A 332 41.34 -13.08 -33.94
CA SER A 332 42.67 -12.63 -33.49
C SER A 332 43.16 -11.19 -33.74
N ALA A 333 43.85 -10.63 -32.74
CA ALA A 333 45.27 -10.24 -32.84
C ALA A 333 45.91 -9.97 -31.43
N ASP A 334 47.15 -10.45 -31.30
CA ASP A 334 48.22 -10.31 -30.27
C ASP A 334 48.40 -8.91 -29.61
N PRO A 335 49.17 -8.72 -28.48
CA PRO A 335 50.52 -9.30 -28.28
C PRO A 335 51.05 -9.56 -26.84
N PHE A 336 52.20 -10.24 -26.84
CA PHE A 336 53.17 -10.44 -25.75
C PHE A 336 53.45 -9.20 -24.87
N GLY A 337 53.46 -9.41 -23.55
CA GLY A 337 54.06 -8.53 -22.55
C GLY A 337 53.98 -9.16 -21.15
N LYS A 338 55.14 -9.55 -20.59
CA LYS A 338 55.29 -10.12 -19.25
C LYS A 338 55.21 -9.02 -18.18
N SER A 339 54.59 -9.35 -17.04
CA SER A 339 55.13 -9.34 -15.66
C SER A 339 54.22 -8.72 -14.59
N ASP A 340 53.98 -9.54 -13.57
CA ASP A 340 53.81 -9.27 -12.14
C ASP A 340 52.52 -8.69 -11.55
N ALA A 341 52.25 -9.25 -10.36
CA ALA A 341 51.43 -8.75 -9.24
C ALA A 341 49.91 -8.98 -9.31
N ASP A 342 49.52 -10.22 -8.98
CA ASP A 342 48.89 -10.61 -7.71
C ASP A 342 47.65 -9.84 -7.18
N VAL A 343 46.79 -10.62 -6.49
CA VAL A 343 45.75 -10.23 -5.52
C VAL A 343 44.28 -10.13 -6.02
N PHE A 344 43.58 -11.26 -5.77
CA PHE A 344 42.18 -11.41 -5.34
C PHE A 344 41.02 -11.31 -6.36
N LYS A 345 40.49 -12.47 -6.74
CA LYS A 345 39.06 -12.85 -6.58
C LYS A 345 38.80 -14.28 -7.06
N ASP A 346 38.44 -15.16 -6.13
CA ASP A 346 37.43 -16.23 -6.23
C ASP A 346 37.59 -17.10 -4.98
N GLY A 347 36.58 -17.68 -4.35
CA GLY A 347 35.19 -17.86 -4.70
C GLY A 347 34.55 -18.66 -3.57
N LEU A 348 33.22 -18.77 -3.63
CA LEU A 348 32.37 -19.60 -2.79
C LEU A 348 33.01 -20.94 -2.41
N ARG A 349 33.02 -21.26 -1.11
CA ARG A 349 32.77 -22.63 -0.63
C ARG A 349 31.85 -22.65 0.57
N ARG A 350 30.71 -23.32 0.35
CA ARG A 350 29.88 -24.03 1.32
C ARG A 350 30.68 -25.26 1.79
N ALA A 351 30.79 -25.46 3.10
CA ALA A 351 31.10 -26.75 3.70
C ALA A 351 30.43 -26.87 5.07
N GLN A 352 29.75 -27.99 5.25
CA GLN A 352 29.16 -28.50 6.48
C GLN A 352 30.23 -29.18 7.34
N SER A 353 30.04 -29.14 8.67
CA SER A 353 30.43 -30.17 9.67
C SER A 353 31.94 -30.45 9.84
N THR A 354 32.54 -30.71 11.00
CA THR A 354 32.23 -30.88 12.43
C THR A 354 33.45 -30.28 13.16
N ASP A 355 33.58 -30.25 14.50
CA ASP A 355 34.38 -31.23 15.25
C ASP A 355 34.26 -30.98 16.77
N SER A 356 33.79 -32.02 17.47
CA SER A 356 34.30 -32.57 18.74
C SER A 356 34.79 -31.65 19.87
N LEU A 357 33.96 -31.56 20.92
CA LEU A 357 34.41 -31.42 22.32
C LEU A 357 34.31 -32.78 23.03
N GLY A 358 35.41 -33.23 23.63
CA GLY A 358 35.41 -34.21 24.73
C GLY A 358 35.32 -33.47 26.09
N THR A 359 35.05 -34.06 27.24
CA THR A 359 34.92 -35.46 27.68
C THR A 359 34.34 -35.45 29.11
N SER A 360 33.58 -36.51 29.45
CA SER A 360 33.35 -37.13 30.77
C SER A 360 32.23 -36.67 31.71
N GLY A 361 31.35 -37.64 31.99
CA GLY A 361 30.40 -37.66 33.10
C GLY A 361 29.38 -38.82 33.00
N SER A 362 29.86 -40.05 33.17
CA SER A 362 29.13 -41.33 33.11
C SER A 362 28.08 -41.50 34.23
N LEU A 363 26.88 -42.03 33.93
CA LEU A 363 26.38 -43.35 34.39
C LEU A 363 24.88 -43.59 34.07
N GLN A 364 24.65 -44.50 33.13
CA GLN A 364 23.65 -45.59 33.00
C GLN A 364 22.17 -45.46 33.47
N CYS A 365 21.27 -45.55 32.47
CA CYS A 365 20.22 -46.56 32.24
C CYS A 365 19.30 -47.05 33.38
N ARG A 366 17.97 -46.83 33.25
CA ARG A 366 16.97 -47.84 32.80
C ARG A 366 15.53 -47.31 32.69
N ALA A 367 14.93 -47.55 31.52
CA ALA A 367 13.58 -48.07 31.23
C ALA A 367 12.28 -47.43 31.80
N LEU A 368 11.36 -47.23 30.83
CA LEU A 368 9.89 -47.41 30.85
C LEU A 368 9.01 -46.43 31.64
N GLY A 369 7.97 -45.93 30.96
CA GLY A 369 6.67 -45.70 31.59
C GLY A 369 6.01 -44.35 31.33
N TYR A 370 4.87 -44.44 30.65
CA TYR A 370 3.81 -43.44 30.43
C TYR A 370 3.48 -42.42 31.53
N ASN A 371 2.92 -41.30 31.03
CA ASN A 371 1.93 -40.38 31.59
C ASN A 371 2.37 -39.17 32.44
N CYS A 372 2.06 -38.01 31.85
CA CYS A 372 1.38 -36.83 32.41
C CYS A 372 1.68 -36.45 33.86
N LYS A 373 2.36 -35.32 34.04
CA LYS A 373 2.03 -34.31 35.07
C LYS A 373 2.71 -32.98 34.77
N ALA A 374 1.90 -31.94 34.74
CA ALA A 374 2.32 -30.55 34.78
C ALA A 374 2.94 -30.21 36.14
N LYS A 375 4.00 -29.38 36.11
CA LYS A 375 4.12 -28.14 36.92
C LYS A 375 5.49 -27.49 36.68
N SER A 376 5.42 -26.22 36.27
CA SER A 376 6.18 -25.08 36.80
C SER A 376 7.71 -25.08 36.66
N ALA A 377 8.25 -24.18 35.84
CA ALA A 377 8.67 -22.83 36.25
C ALA A 377 9.79 -22.31 35.33
N GLY A 378 9.67 -21.04 34.95
CA GLY A 378 10.82 -20.18 34.75
C GLY A 378 11.20 -19.92 33.29
N ASN A 379 11.33 -18.62 33.01
CA ASN A 379 12.15 -18.03 31.97
C ASN A 379 11.43 -17.66 30.66
N LEU A 380 10.75 -16.52 30.65
CA LEU A 380 10.62 -15.65 29.47
C LEU A 380 10.68 -14.18 29.91
N ASP A 381 11.88 -13.63 29.72
CA ASP A 381 12.21 -12.28 29.25
C ASP A 381 11.05 -11.27 29.07
N GLU A 382 10.95 -10.30 29.98
CA GLU A 382 10.20 -9.05 29.81
C GLU A 382 11.20 -7.94 29.45
N SER A 383 11.39 -7.71 28.16
CA SER A 383 12.03 -6.50 27.64
C SER A 383 11.31 -6.06 26.36
N ASP A 384 10.04 -5.68 26.49
CA ASP A 384 9.31 -5.02 25.39
C ASP A 384 8.17 -4.09 25.87
N PHE A 385 8.50 -3.15 26.75
CA PHE A 385 7.67 -1.96 26.95
C PHE A 385 8.55 -0.72 27.02
N GLY A 386 8.40 0.14 26.01
CA GLY A 386 9.14 1.38 25.85
C GLY A 386 8.76 2.48 26.85
N PRO A 387 9.47 3.63 26.81
CA PRO A 387 9.40 4.62 27.87
C PRO A 387 8.09 5.40 27.87
N LEU A 388 7.33 5.28 28.95
CA LEU A 388 6.28 6.20 29.35
C LEU A 388 6.90 7.57 29.67
N VAL A 389 6.48 8.59 28.93
CA VAL A 389 6.81 10.00 29.19
C VAL A 389 6.16 10.43 30.50
N GLY A 390 6.93 10.43 31.58
CA GLY A 390 6.58 11.05 32.86
C GLY A 390 7.12 12.47 32.90
N ALA A 391 6.22 13.45 32.87
CA ALA A 391 6.55 14.86 33.05
C ALA A 391 6.95 15.11 34.51
N ASP A 392 8.16 15.61 34.71
CA ASP A 392 8.60 16.23 35.95
C ASP A 392 7.87 17.56 36.16
N SER A 393 7.38 17.80 37.38
CA SER A 393 7.02 19.14 37.83
C SER A 393 7.39 19.26 39.30
N ALA A 394 8.40 20.10 39.55
CA ALA A 394 8.85 20.49 40.87
C ALA A 394 7.78 21.33 41.61
N PRO A 395 7.77 21.32 42.96
CA PRO A 395 6.73 21.98 43.74
C PRO A 395 7.13 23.42 44.08
N GLU A 396 6.34 24.39 43.64
CA GLU A 396 6.29 25.73 44.25
C GLU A 396 4.95 25.90 44.97
N ASN A 397 5.06 26.32 46.23
CA ASN A 397 3.96 26.61 47.15
C ASN A 397 2.99 27.65 46.58
N PHE A 398 1.69 27.34 46.56
CA PHE A 398 0.65 28.35 46.73
C PHE A 398 -0.56 27.76 47.47
N ASP A 399 -1.14 28.64 48.29
CA ASP A 399 -2.04 28.33 49.39
C ASP A 399 -3.36 27.66 49.04
N THR A 400 -3.77 26.84 50.01
CA THR A 400 -5.08 26.24 50.18
C THR A 400 -6.18 27.29 50.37
N ALA A 401 -7.18 27.27 49.48
CA ALA A 401 -8.54 27.66 49.84
C ALA A 401 -9.56 26.74 49.16
N SER A 402 -10.20 25.95 50.02
CA SER A 402 -11.41 25.15 49.83
C SER A 402 -12.52 25.85 49.03
N LEU A 403 -13.17 25.11 48.13
CA LEU A 403 -14.62 24.97 47.87
C LEU A 403 -14.73 24.05 46.63
N GLY A 404 -15.23 22.82 46.65
CA GLY A 404 -16.41 22.32 47.34
C GLY A 404 -17.60 22.31 46.38
N SER A 405 -17.77 21.22 45.63
CA SER A 405 -19.03 20.74 45.02
C SER A 405 -19.73 21.62 43.96
N LEU A 406 -19.62 21.25 42.68
CA LEU A 406 -20.72 21.36 41.73
C LEU A 406 -20.75 20.14 40.78
N GLN A 407 -21.73 19.29 41.06
CA GLN A 407 -22.45 18.36 40.21
C GLN A 407 -22.36 18.65 38.70
N MET A 408 -21.92 17.66 37.90
CA MET A 408 -21.89 17.72 36.45
C MET A 408 -23.29 17.45 35.85
N PRO A 409 -23.91 18.42 35.14
CA PRO A 409 -25.07 18.13 34.31
C PRO A 409 -24.61 17.60 32.95
N SER A 410 -25.27 16.52 32.53
CA SER A 410 -25.35 16.01 31.16
C SER A 410 -25.43 17.11 30.10
N GLY A 411 -24.59 17.02 29.06
CA GLY A 411 -24.77 17.73 27.79
C GLY A 411 -23.64 18.70 27.42
N PHE A 412 -22.58 18.20 26.77
CA PHE A 412 -21.71 19.05 25.96
C PHE A 412 -22.48 19.49 24.71
N MET A 413 -22.98 20.73 24.72
CA MET A 413 -23.44 21.41 23.52
C MET A 413 -22.28 22.27 23.00
N LEU A 414 -21.84 22.00 21.76
CA LEU A 414 -20.83 22.80 21.08
C LEU A 414 -21.32 24.25 20.95
N THR A 415 -20.42 25.22 21.17
CA THR A 415 -20.78 26.64 20.95
C THR A 415 -21.07 26.89 19.46
N LYS A 416 -21.94 27.87 19.15
CA LYS A 416 -22.30 28.22 17.75
C LYS A 416 -21.10 28.53 16.86
N ASP A 417 -19.97 28.92 17.45
CA ASP A 417 -18.74 29.19 16.75
C ASP A 417 -17.90 27.92 16.54
N GLN A 418 -17.95 26.94 17.47
CA GLN A 418 -17.40 25.59 17.26
C GLN A 418 -18.21 24.81 16.20
N GLU A 419 -19.54 24.92 16.19
CA GLU A 419 -20.37 24.35 15.12
C GLU A 419 -20.10 25.01 13.77
N ARG A 420 -19.78 26.31 13.74
CA ARG A 420 -19.39 27.02 12.51
C ARG A 420 -17.99 26.62 12.06
N ALA A 421 -17.04 26.42 12.98
CA ALA A 421 -15.68 25.98 12.63
C ALA A 421 -15.65 24.54 12.08
N ILE A 422 -16.50 23.64 12.59
CA ILE A 422 -16.63 22.27 12.10
C ILE A 422 -17.34 22.23 10.73
N LYS A 423 -18.23 23.18 10.45
CA LYS A 423 -18.93 23.32 9.16
C LYS A 423 -18.22 24.21 8.15
N ALA A 424 -17.20 24.96 8.58
CA ALA A 424 -16.41 25.79 7.68
C ALA A 424 -15.51 24.87 6.85
N MET A 425 -15.56 25.04 5.53
CA MET A 425 -14.61 24.38 4.63
C MET A 425 -13.19 24.72 5.08
N THR A 426 -12.29 23.74 5.09
CA THR A 426 -10.88 24.03 5.35
C THR A 426 -10.33 24.95 4.25
N PRO A 427 -9.30 25.77 4.51
CA PRO A 427 -8.69 26.62 3.48
C PRO A 427 -8.27 25.84 2.23
N GLU A 428 -7.82 24.59 2.40
CA GLU A 428 -7.51 23.67 1.28
C GLU A 428 -8.76 23.19 0.53
N GLN A 429 -9.90 23.00 1.22
CA GLN A 429 -11.21 22.71 0.60
C GLN A 429 -11.79 23.92 -0.13
N GLU A 430 -11.55 25.13 0.36
CA GLU A 430 -11.95 26.37 -0.31
C GLU A 430 -11.12 26.62 -1.56
N GLU A 431 -9.81 26.36 -1.52
CA GLU A 431 -8.92 26.42 -2.70
C GLU A 431 -9.29 25.36 -3.74
N THR A 432 -9.57 24.13 -3.34
CA THR A 432 -10.02 23.07 -4.27
C THR A 432 -11.41 23.35 -4.85
N ALA A 433 -12.35 23.91 -4.09
CA ALA A 433 -13.63 24.37 -4.60
C ALA A 433 -13.49 25.56 -5.57
N SER A 434 -12.56 26.48 -5.29
CA SER A 434 -12.26 27.63 -6.15
C SER A 434 -11.58 27.23 -7.46
N LEU A 435 -10.72 26.20 -7.44
CA LEU A 435 -10.15 25.58 -8.64
C LEU A 435 -11.22 24.88 -9.50
N LEU A 436 -12.16 24.14 -8.88
CA LEU A 436 -13.28 23.52 -9.58
C LEU A 436 -14.27 24.55 -10.15
N SER A 437 -14.48 25.67 -9.45
CA SER A 437 -15.28 26.80 -9.96
C SER A 437 -14.59 27.51 -11.13
N SER A 438 -13.26 27.67 -11.07
CA SER A 438 -12.47 28.25 -12.16
C SER A 438 -12.48 27.39 -13.43
N VAL A 439 -12.57 26.07 -13.29
CA VAL A 439 -12.74 25.12 -14.40
C VAL A 439 -14.13 25.22 -15.05
N THR A 440 -15.15 25.69 -14.34
CA THR A 440 -16.52 25.84 -14.88
C THR A 440 -16.81 27.24 -15.43
N GLN A 441 -16.01 28.26 -15.11
CA GLN A 441 -16.22 29.64 -15.56
C GLN A 441 -15.45 30.03 -16.84
N GLY A 442 -14.67 29.09 -17.41
CA GLY A 442 -13.70 29.39 -18.45
C GLY A 442 -14.00 28.91 -19.87
N VAL A 443 -15.24 28.53 -20.25
CA VAL A 443 -15.54 28.19 -21.67
C VAL A 443 -17.01 28.48 -22.02
N GLU A 444 -17.33 29.75 -22.31
CA GLU A 444 -18.38 30.07 -23.28
C GLU A 444 -17.73 30.19 -24.67
N SER A 445 -17.42 29.06 -25.32
CA SER A 445 -17.35 28.92 -26.78
C SER A 445 -16.81 27.53 -27.13
N ALA A 446 -17.59 26.79 -27.91
CA ALA A 446 -17.38 25.40 -28.38
C ALA A 446 -17.61 24.31 -27.32
N TYR A 447 -18.79 23.69 -27.42
CA TYR A 447 -19.22 22.48 -26.74
C TYR A 447 -18.36 21.29 -27.21
N VAL A 448 -17.13 21.19 -26.70
CA VAL A 448 -16.30 19.98 -26.85
C VAL A 448 -16.24 19.35 -25.47
N SER A 449 -16.95 18.23 -25.30
CA SER A 449 -16.85 17.43 -24.09
C SER A 449 -15.38 17.05 -23.85
N PRO A 450 -14.85 17.23 -22.63
CA PRO A 450 -13.50 16.79 -22.29
C PRO A 450 -13.29 15.31 -22.64
N SER A 451 -12.08 14.98 -23.10
CA SER A 451 -11.69 13.64 -23.51
C SER A 451 -12.06 12.60 -22.43
N GLY A 452 -12.94 11.66 -22.80
CA GLY A 452 -13.46 10.63 -21.89
C GLY A 452 -14.94 10.75 -21.50
N TYR A 453 -15.59 11.87 -21.82
CA TYR A 453 -17.02 12.08 -21.53
C TYR A 453 -17.87 12.01 -22.80
N ARG A 454 -18.67 10.93 -22.93
CA ARG A 454 -19.70 10.80 -23.97
C ARG A 454 -21.02 11.37 -23.44
N LEU A 455 -21.72 12.17 -24.25
CA LEU A 455 -23.10 12.55 -23.97
C LEU A 455 -23.99 11.30 -24.05
N VAL A 456 -24.69 11.05 -22.95
CA VAL A 456 -25.61 9.92 -22.79
C VAL A 456 -26.98 10.35 -23.28
N SER A 457 -27.61 9.56 -24.15
CA SER A 457 -28.99 9.82 -24.58
C SER A 457 -29.97 9.73 -23.40
N GLU A 458 -31.11 10.40 -23.47
CA GLU A 458 -32.11 10.37 -22.39
C GLU A 458 -32.61 8.95 -22.09
N THR A 459 -32.63 8.07 -23.08
CA THR A 459 -32.91 6.64 -22.92
C THR A 459 -31.82 5.89 -22.16
N GLU A 460 -30.55 6.13 -22.48
CA GLU A 460 -29.41 5.52 -21.77
C GLU A 460 -29.31 6.07 -20.34
N TRP A 461 -29.65 7.34 -20.12
CA TRP A 461 -29.69 7.97 -18.80
C TRP A 461 -30.77 7.34 -17.91
N ASN A 462 -31.98 7.15 -18.43
CA ASN A 462 -33.05 6.47 -17.71
C ASN A 462 -32.69 5.01 -17.37
N LEU A 463 -32.00 4.31 -18.28
CA LEU A 463 -31.53 2.94 -18.06
C LEU A 463 -30.48 2.90 -16.94
N LEU A 464 -29.52 3.82 -16.98
CA LEU A 464 -28.50 3.99 -15.95
C LEU A 464 -29.14 4.29 -14.60
N GLN A 465 -30.15 5.16 -14.55
CA GLN A 465 -30.86 5.50 -13.32
C GLN A 465 -31.58 4.28 -12.72
N LYS A 466 -32.20 3.46 -13.58
CA LYS A 466 -32.86 2.21 -13.17
C LYS A 466 -31.84 1.17 -12.68
N GLU A 467 -30.66 1.12 -13.29
CA GLU A 467 -29.58 0.21 -12.92
C GLU A 467 -28.92 0.61 -11.61
N VAL A 468 -28.67 1.91 -11.40
CA VAL A 468 -28.23 2.48 -10.11
C VAL A 468 -29.27 2.21 -9.02
N HIS A 469 -30.56 2.37 -9.30
CA HIS A 469 -31.63 2.06 -8.34
C HIS A 469 -31.66 0.55 -7.99
N ASN A 470 -31.50 -0.33 -8.98
CA ASN A 470 -31.40 -1.78 -8.76
C ASN A 470 -30.13 -2.17 -8.00
N ALA A 471 -28.99 -1.52 -8.29
CA ALA A 471 -27.74 -1.74 -7.58
C ALA A 471 -27.86 -1.27 -6.12
N GLY A 472 -28.48 -0.12 -5.88
CA GLY A 472 -28.82 0.35 -4.53
C GLY A 472 -29.71 -0.63 -3.77
N ASN A 473 -30.72 -1.20 -4.42
CA ASN A 473 -31.58 -2.24 -3.81
C ASN A 473 -30.85 -3.56 -3.54
N LYS A 474 -29.79 -3.89 -4.30
CA LYS A 474 -28.95 -5.07 -4.06
C LYS A 474 -27.94 -4.83 -2.93
N LEU A 475 -27.34 -3.65 -2.87
CA LEU A 475 -26.39 -3.25 -1.83
C LEU A 475 -27.09 -2.92 -0.49
N GLY A 476 -28.36 -2.53 -0.53
CA GLY A 476 -29.18 -2.27 0.66
C GLY A 476 -29.82 -3.51 1.31
N ARG A 477 -29.69 -4.69 0.70
CA ARG A 477 -30.14 -5.94 1.35
C ARG A 477 -29.11 -6.37 2.39
N ARG A 478 -29.58 -6.65 3.61
CA ARG A 478 -28.74 -7.27 4.64
C ARG A 478 -28.22 -8.60 4.11
N CYS A 479 -26.93 -8.84 4.28
CA CYS A 479 -26.30 -10.10 3.88
C CYS A 479 -26.89 -11.26 4.68
N ASP A 480 -27.49 -12.23 4.00
CA ASP A 480 -28.14 -13.39 4.64
C ASP A 480 -27.16 -14.22 5.48
N MET A 481 -25.90 -14.32 5.04
CA MET A 481 -24.85 -14.97 5.83
C MET A 481 -24.54 -14.18 7.11
N CYS A 482 -24.39 -12.86 7.03
CA CYS A 482 -24.16 -12.01 8.20
C CYS A 482 -25.33 -12.06 9.17
N SER A 483 -26.58 -12.05 8.69
CA SER A 483 -27.77 -12.17 9.54
C SER A 483 -27.86 -13.53 10.23
N ASN A 484 -27.43 -14.61 9.57
CA ASN A 484 -27.38 -15.93 10.18
C ASN A 484 -26.28 -16.04 11.24
N TYR A 485 -25.09 -15.49 10.98
CA TYR A 485 -24.02 -15.44 11.99
C TYR A 485 -24.38 -14.57 13.19
N GLU A 486 -25.05 -13.44 12.96
CA GLU A 486 -25.57 -12.58 14.03
C GLU A 486 -26.56 -13.34 14.93
N LYS A 487 -27.50 -14.10 14.34
CA LYS A 487 -28.41 -14.96 15.12
C LYS A 487 -27.68 -16.06 15.89
N GLN A 488 -26.65 -16.66 15.31
CA GLN A 488 -25.86 -17.70 15.97
C GLN A 488 -25.05 -17.14 17.15
N LEU A 489 -24.46 -15.95 16.97
CA LEU A 489 -23.76 -15.22 18.04
C LEU A 489 -24.71 -14.84 19.18
N GLN A 490 -25.90 -14.34 18.86
CA GLN A 490 -26.94 -14.08 19.86
C GLN A 490 -27.33 -15.36 20.62
N GLY A 491 -27.45 -16.49 19.93
CA GLY A 491 -27.70 -17.79 20.56
C GLY A 491 -26.60 -18.21 21.54
N ILE A 492 -25.33 -18.05 21.16
CA ILE A 492 -24.18 -18.35 22.02
C ILE A 492 -24.14 -17.40 23.22
N GLN A 493 -24.38 -16.11 23.03
CA GLN A 493 -24.41 -15.12 24.11
C GLN A 493 -25.52 -15.40 25.13
N VAL A 494 -26.71 -15.82 24.67
CA VAL A 494 -27.80 -16.23 25.57
C VAL A 494 -27.41 -17.49 26.34
N GLN A 495 -26.79 -18.47 25.69
CA GLN A 495 -26.35 -19.71 26.34
C GLN A 495 -25.21 -19.46 27.34
N GLU A 496 -24.31 -18.52 27.05
CA GLU A 496 -23.27 -18.08 27.97
C GLU A 496 -23.86 -17.33 29.18
N ALA A 497 -24.85 -16.48 28.96
CA ALA A 497 -25.58 -15.82 30.05
C ALA A 497 -26.30 -16.84 30.95
N GLU A 498 -26.99 -17.83 30.37
CA GLU A 498 -27.67 -18.89 31.13
C GLU A 498 -26.70 -19.77 31.93
N THR A 499 -25.54 -20.10 31.35
CA THR A 499 -24.50 -20.87 32.06
C THR A 499 -23.83 -20.04 33.15
N ARG A 500 -23.59 -18.74 32.91
CA ARG A 500 -23.09 -17.82 33.93
C ARG A 500 -24.07 -17.70 35.09
N ASP A 501 -25.36 -17.60 34.80
CA ASP A 501 -26.42 -17.51 35.81
C ASP A 501 -26.54 -18.83 36.59
N GLN A 502 -26.43 -20.00 35.95
CA GLN A 502 -26.37 -21.30 36.63
C GLN A 502 -25.15 -21.47 37.54
N VAL A 503 -23.98 -20.97 37.11
CA VAL A 503 -22.76 -20.96 37.91
C VAL A 503 -22.88 -20.00 39.10
N SER A 504 -23.59 -18.88 38.93
CA SER A 504 -23.89 -17.95 40.02
C SER A 504 -24.85 -18.54 41.05
N PHE A 505 -25.90 -19.24 40.61
CA PHE A 505 -26.87 -19.93 41.48
C PHE A 505 -26.31 -21.17 42.20
N SER A 506 -25.22 -21.76 41.70
CA SER A 506 -24.56 -22.91 42.34
C SER A 506 -23.51 -22.49 43.39
N ARG A 507 -23.31 -21.18 43.58
CA ARG A 507 -22.27 -20.61 44.44
C ARG A 507 -22.82 -19.95 45.72
N ASP A 508 -24.15 -19.84 45.81
CA ASP A 508 -24.93 -19.59 47.03
C ASP A 508 -25.51 -20.92 47.55
#